data_AF-A0AAV1Q663-F1
#
_entry.id   AF-A0AAV1Q663-F1
#
_cell.length_a   1.000
_cell.length_b   1.000
_cell.length_c   1.000
_cell.angle_alpha   90.00
_cell.angle_beta   90.00
_cell.angle_gamma   90.00
#
_symmetry.space_group_name_H-M   'P 1'
#
loop_
_entity.id
_entity.type
_entity.pdbx_description
1 polymer ?
#
loop_
_entity_poly.entity_id
_entity_poly.type
_entity_poly.pdbx_seq_one_letter_code
_entity_poly.pdbx_strand_id
1 'polypeptide(L)'
;MQSQLALEVIVTLSETAAAMLRKHTAIVAQSVPKMLAMMVDLEEDDEWAMADELEDDDLDSNAVAGESALDRIACGLGGKIILPVIKQHIMQMLQNSDWKYRHAGLMALSAIGEGCHQQMEAILNEIVSFVLLFCSDPHPRVRYAACNAIGQMATDFAPTFQKKFHDKVVLALLKTMEDQSNPRVQAHAAAALINFTEDCPKSLLIPYLDSLVQHLHVIMVAKLQELIQKGTKLVLEQVVTSIASVADTAEETFVPYYDLFLPSLKHIVENAVQKDLRLLC
;
A
#
# COMPACT_ATOMS: atom_id res chain seq x y z
N MET A 1 23.13 10.12 -1.16
CA MET A 1 24.00 9.83 -2.32
C MET A 1 25.17 8.87 -2.07
N GLN A 2 26.24 9.19 -1.30
CA GLN A 2 27.38 8.25 -1.13
C GLN A 2 26.99 6.91 -0.46
N SER A 3 26.10 6.94 0.54
CA SER A 3 25.60 5.73 1.20
C SER A 3 24.70 4.88 0.31
N GLN A 4 23.88 5.50 -0.56
CA GLN A 4 23.02 4.81 -1.52
C GLN A 4 23.86 4.06 -2.57
N LEU A 5 24.92 4.68 -3.10
CA LEU A 5 25.82 4.03 -4.07
C LEU A 5 26.54 2.82 -3.48
N ALA A 6 26.95 2.89 -2.21
CA ALA A 6 27.56 1.75 -1.53
C ALA A 6 26.57 0.58 -1.35
N LEU A 7 25.30 0.90 -1.04
CA LEU A 7 24.23 -0.08 -0.94
C LEU A 7 23.93 -0.72 -2.30
N GLU A 8 23.91 0.08 -3.37
CA GLU A 8 23.62 -0.38 -4.73
C GLU A 8 24.58 -1.47 -5.21
N VAL A 9 25.85 -1.44 -4.79
CA VAL A 9 26.82 -2.52 -5.08
C VAL A 9 26.33 -3.86 -4.50
N ILE A 10 25.82 -3.86 -3.27
CA ILE A 10 25.34 -5.08 -2.61
C ILE A 10 24.05 -5.56 -3.27
N VAL A 11 23.15 -4.64 -3.59
CA VAL A 11 21.90 -4.94 -4.31
C VAL A 11 22.21 -5.56 -5.68
N THR A 12 23.08 -4.93 -6.47
CA THR A 12 23.49 -5.45 -7.79
C THR A 12 24.14 -6.84 -7.68
N LEU A 13 24.95 -7.08 -6.66
CA LEU A 13 25.54 -8.41 -6.42
C LEU A 13 24.48 -9.45 -6.04
N SER A 14 23.41 -9.04 -5.38
CA SER A 14 22.29 -9.93 -5.03
C SER A 14 21.51 -10.41 -6.26
N GLU A 15 21.48 -9.61 -7.33
CA GLU A 15 20.79 -9.90 -8.59
C GLU A 15 21.70 -10.63 -9.58
N THR A 16 22.92 -10.12 -9.76
CA THR A 16 23.85 -10.58 -10.82
C THR A 16 24.75 -11.74 -10.37
N ALA A 17 25.02 -11.85 -9.07
CA ALA A 17 25.97 -12.81 -8.51
C ALA A 17 25.42 -13.47 -7.22
N ALA A 18 24.10 -13.68 -7.15
CA ALA A 18 23.39 -14.19 -5.97
C ALA A 18 24.09 -15.41 -5.34
N ALA A 19 24.48 -16.41 -6.15
CA ALA A 19 25.14 -17.62 -5.66
C ALA A 19 26.48 -17.37 -4.94
N MET A 20 27.21 -16.32 -5.33
CA MET A 20 28.41 -15.87 -4.62
C MET A 20 28.00 -15.16 -3.32
N LEU A 21 27.07 -14.21 -3.38
CA LEU A 21 26.66 -13.42 -2.21
C LEU A 21 26.01 -14.30 -1.12
N ARG A 22 25.30 -15.37 -1.49
CA ARG A 22 24.77 -16.39 -0.57
C ARG A 22 25.85 -17.09 0.26
N LYS A 23 27.12 -17.06 -0.14
CA LYS A 23 28.25 -17.57 0.65
C LYS A 23 28.77 -16.55 1.67
N HIS A 24 28.35 -15.29 1.56
CA HIS A 24 28.77 -14.17 2.39
C HIS A 24 27.57 -13.55 3.13
N THR A 25 26.73 -14.39 3.74
CA THR A 25 25.50 -13.97 4.45
C THR A 25 25.74 -12.97 5.57
N ALA A 26 26.95 -12.92 6.15
CA ALA A 26 27.32 -11.92 7.16
C ALA A 26 27.26 -10.48 6.62
N ILE A 27 27.63 -10.26 5.35
CA ILE A 27 27.54 -8.95 4.71
C ILE A 27 26.08 -8.55 4.57
N VAL A 28 25.25 -9.47 4.07
CA VAL A 28 23.79 -9.27 3.91
C VAL A 28 23.15 -8.93 5.26
N ALA A 29 23.50 -9.68 6.31
CA ALA A 29 22.98 -9.44 7.66
C ALA A 29 23.37 -8.07 8.22
N GLN A 30 24.56 -7.56 7.90
CA GLN A 30 25.01 -6.22 8.32
C GLN A 30 24.39 -5.11 7.48
N SER A 31 23.99 -5.39 6.23
CA SER A 31 23.32 -4.43 5.34
C SER A 31 21.86 -4.19 5.72
N VAL A 32 21.14 -5.19 6.22
CA VAL A 32 19.71 -5.07 6.58
C VAL A 32 19.44 -3.90 7.55
N PRO A 33 20.14 -3.78 8.70
CA PRO A 33 19.93 -2.63 9.60
C PRO A 33 20.27 -1.27 8.95
N LYS A 34 21.14 -1.23 7.94
CA LYS A 34 21.47 0.01 7.23
C LYS A 34 20.34 0.44 6.31
N MET A 35 19.74 -0.49 5.58
CA MET A 35 18.54 -0.24 4.77
C MET A 35 17.39 0.23 5.67
N LEU A 36 17.14 -0.47 6.78
CA LEU A 36 16.10 -0.10 7.73
C LEU A 36 16.34 1.28 8.36
N ALA A 37 17.59 1.63 8.67
CA ALA A 37 17.92 2.97 9.17
C ALA A 37 17.67 4.06 8.12
N MET A 38 17.90 3.78 6.84
CA MET A 38 17.54 4.69 5.74
C MET A 38 16.02 4.85 5.63
N MET A 39 15.24 3.79 5.82
CA MET A 39 13.76 3.83 5.82
C MET A 39 13.15 4.64 6.97
N VAL A 40 13.88 4.81 8.09
CA VAL A 40 13.47 5.64 9.22
C VAL A 40 13.79 7.12 9.01
N ASP A 41 14.62 7.45 8.00
CA ASP A 41 15.04 8.81 7.65
C ASP A 41 13.91 9.56 6.93
N LEU A 42 12.84 9.84 7.68
CA LEU A 42 11.64 10.55 7.23
C LEU A 42 11.61 11.92 7.90
N GLU A 43 11.30 12.96 7.13
CA GLU A 43 11.05 14.29 7.66
C GLU A 43 9.63 14.40 8.22
N GLU A 44 9.44 15.20 9.26
CA GLU A 44 8.10 15.52 9.77
C GLU A 44 7.52 16.63 8.91
N ASP A 45 6.31 16.43 8.41
CA ASP A 45 5.60 17.40 7.57
C ASP A 45 4.13 17.44 8.02
N ASP A 46 3.74 18.58 8.59
CA ASP A 46 2.39 18.82 9.12
C ASP A 46 1.35 18.95 8.00
N GLU A 47 1.76 19.34 6.79
CA GLU A 47 0.88 19.49 5.63
C GLU A 47 0.76 18.19 4.82
N TRP A 48 1.61 17.20 5.12
CA TRP A 48 1.69 15.91 4.43
C TRP A 48 0.31 15.31 4.18
N ALA A 49 -0.56 15.24 5.19
CA ALA A 49 -1.86 14.56 5.10
C ALA A 49 -2.83 15.24 4.12
N MET A 50 -2.68 16.55 3.90
CA MET A 50 -3.56 17.40 3.11
C MET A 50 -3.03 17.67 1.70
N ALA A 51 -1.79 17.26 1.39
CA ALA A 51 -1.22 17.36 0.05
C ALA A 51 -2.06 16.56 -0.96
N ASP A 52 -2.47 17.23 -2.04
CA ASP A 52 -3.30 16.66 -3.11
C ASP A 52 -2.47 16.05 -4.26
N GLU A 53 -1.16 16.32 -4.29
CA GLU A 53 -0.21 15.72 -5.23
C GLU A 53 0.89 14.99 -4.44
N LEU A 54 1.38 13.89 -5.02
CA LEU A 54 2.56 13.19 -4.52
C LEU A 54 3.78 13.95 -5.04
N GLU A 55 4.59 14.51 -4.16
CA GLU A 55 5.80 15.24 -4.56
C GLU A 55 6.83 14.27 -5.16
N ASP A 56 7.30 14.55 -6.40
CA ASP A 56 8.32 13.75 -7.09
C ASP A 56 9.68 13.74 -6.36
N ASP A 57 9.93 14.73 -5.49
CA ASP A 57 11.18 14.87 -4.73
C ASP A 57 11.41 13.73 -3.70
N ASP A 58 10.36 12.95 -3.37
CA ASP A 58 10.48 11.78 -2.47
C ASP A 58 11.28 10.62 -3.10
N LEU A 59 11.41 10.56 -4.44
CA LEU A 59 12.03 9.42 -5.15
C LEU A 59 13.53 9.26 -4.86
N ASP A 60 14.24 10.36 -4.60
CA ASP A 60 15.68 10.36 -4.29
C ASP A 60 15.98 10.22 -2.79
N SER A 61 14.94 10.12 -1.96
CA SER A 61 15.06 10.04 -0.51
C SER A 61 15.81 8.78 -0.04
N ASN A 62 16.42 8.86 1.14
CA ASN A 62 17.01 7.67 1.77
C ASN A 62 15.94 6.60 2.05
N ALA A 63 14.72 7.00 2.39
CA ALA A 63 13.67 6.06 2.73
C ALA A 63 13.25 5.20 1.54
N VAL A 64 12.96 5.82 0.40
CA VAL A 64 12.60 5.11 -0.85
C VAL A 64 13.77 4.26 -1.34
N ALA A 65 14.99 4.78 -1.30
CA ALA A 65 16.17 4.00 -1.69
C ALA A 65 16.41 2.78 -0.78
N GLY A 66 16.19 2.92 0.53
CA GLY A 66 16.32 1.84 1.50
C GLY A 66 15.27 0.75 1.31
N GLU A 67 14.03 1.15 1.03
CA GLU A 67 12.92 0.25 0.72
C GLU A 67 13.16 -0.53 -0.58
N SER A 68 13.49 0.18 -1.66
CA SER A 68 13.75 -0.44 -2.98
C SER A 68 14.92 -1.42 -2.93
N ALA A 69 16.01 -1.06 -2.23
CA ALA A 69 17.15 -1.95 -2.04
C ALA A 69 16.76 -3.22 -1.26
N LEU A 70 15.88 -3.08 -0.27
CA LEU A 70 15.44 -4.20 0.55
C LEU A 70 14.61 -5.20 -0.25
N ASP A 71 13.67 -4.71 -1.07
CA ASP A 71 12.88 -5.53 -1.98
C ASP A 71 13.79 -6.28 -2.97
N ARG A 72 14.65 -5.57 -3.69
CA ARG A 72 15.58 -6.16 -4.67
C ARG A 72 16.48 -7.23 -4.04
N ILE A 73 16.97 -7.00 -2.83
CA ILE A 73 17.76 -8.00 -2.08
C ILE A 73 16.90 -9.19 -1.64
N ALA A 74 15.66 -8.97 -1.20
CA ALA A 74 14.71 -10.03 -0.86
C ALA A 74 14.44 -10.92 -2.07
N CYS A 75 14.18 -10.33 -3.24
CA CYS A 75 13.96 -11.02 -4.50
C CYS A 75 15.22 -11.76 -5.00
N GLY A 76 16.41 -11.14 -4.92
CA GLY A 76 17.66 -11.75 -5.37
C GLY A 76 18.14 -12.93 -4.50
N LEU A 77 18.04 -12.80 -3.17
CA LEU A 77 18.57 -13.81 -2.24
C LEU A 77 17.52 -14.81 -1.76
N GLY A 78 16.25 -14.42 -1.75
CA GLY A 78 15.11 -15.21 -1.34
C GLY A 78 14.87 -15.24 0.18
N GLY A 79 13.62 -15.50 0.56
CA GLY A 79 13.18 -15.46 1.96
C GLY A 79 13.85 -16.46 2.91
N LYS A 80 14.48 -17.54 2.43
CA LYS A 80 15.27 -18.44 3.30
C LYS A 80 16.48 -17.74 3.94
N ILE A 81 17.01 -16.70 3.30
CA ILE A 81 18.16 -15.94 3.79
C ILE A 81 17.70 -14.64 4.44
N ILE A 82 16.77 -13.92 3.81
CA ILE A 82 16.38 -12.58 4.24
C ILE A 82 15.42 -12.61 5.43
N LEU A 83 14.39 -13.48 5.41
CA LEU A 83 13.37 -13.48 6.46
C LEU A 83 13.94 -13.73 7.88
N PRO A 84 14.87 -14.70 8.09
CA PRO A 84 15.45 -14.91 9.42
C PRO A 84 16.24 -13.72 9.97
N VAL A 85 16.84 -12.92 9.07
CA VAL A 85 17.62 -11.73 9.43
C VAL A 85 16.69 -10.58 9.79
N ILE A 86 15.70 -10.30 8.94
CA ILE A 86 14.90 -9.08 9.05
C ILE A 86 13.74 -9.20 10.03
N LYS A 87 13.20 -10.41 10.27
CA LYS A 87 11.99 -10.62 11.07
C LYS A 87 12.07 -9.96 12.45
N GLN A 88 13.18 -10.16 13.18
CA GLN A 88 13.33 -9.58 14.51
C GLN A 88 13.41 -8.05 14.47
N HIS A 89 14.07 -7.48 13.45
CA HIS A 89 14.15 -6.04 13.29
C HIS A 89 12.77 -5.42 13.04
N ILE A 90 11.98 -5.98 12.10
CA ILE A 90 10.62 -5.49 11.84
C ILE A 90 9.78 -5.52 13.12
N MET A 91 9.79 -6.63 13.86
CA MET A 91 9.01 -6.74 15.11
C MET A 91 9.39 -5.68 16.15
N GLN A 92 10.68 -5.36 16.27
CA GLN A 92 11.16 -4.30 17.17
C GLN A 92 10.74 -2.90 16.68
N MET A 93 10.80 -2.66 15.37
CA MET A 93 10.41 -1.39 14.76
C MET A 93 8.90 -1.11 14.93
N LEU A 94 8.06 -2.12 14.71
CA LEU A 94 6.61 -2.00 14.83
C LEU A 94 6.13 -1.74 16.28
N GLN A 95 6.91 -2.12 17.29
CA GLN A 95 6.62 -1.89 18.70
C GLN A 95 7.23 -0.59 19.25
N ASN A 96 7.92 0.18 18.41
CA ASN A 96 8.60 1.39 18.82
C ASN A 96 7.60 2.55 19.05
N SER A 97 7.84 3.38 20.06
CA SER A 97 7.03 4.57 20.35
C SER A 97 7.17 5.64 19.26
N ASP A 98 8.30 5.69 18.57
CA ASP A 98 8.54 6.59 17.45
C ASP A 98 7.79 6.09 16.21
N TRP A 99 6.95 6.96 15.64
CA TRP A 99 6.11 6.64 14.48
C TRP A 99 6.95 6.31 13.24
N LYS A 100 8.14 6.90 13.09
CA LYS A 100 9.01 6.67 11.93
C LYS A 100 9.49 5.22 11.86
N TYR A 101 9.77 4.63 13.03
CA TYR A 101 10.10 3.21 13.13
C TYR A 101 8.91 2.32 12.81
N ARG A 102 7.70 2.65 13.29
CA ARG A 102 6.49 1.87 12.97
C ARG A 102 6.18 1.93 11.47
N HIS A 103 6.24 3.12 10.89
CA HIS A 103 6.14 3.33 9.45
C HIS A 103 7.16 2.49 8.68
N ALA A 104 8.44 2.64 8.97
CA ALA A 104 9.51 1.91 8.30
C ALA A 104 9.38 0.39 8.48
N GLY A 105 8.88 -0.09 9.62
CA GLY A 105 8.59 -1.50 9.85
C GLY A 105 7.49 -2.05 8.93
N LEU A 106 6.44 -1.27 8.68
CA LEU A 106 5.36 -1.63 7.75
C LEU A 106 5.82 -1.59 6.28
N MET A 107 6.59 -0.57 5.90
CA MET A 107 7.18 -0.50 4.56
C MET A 107 8.18 -1.63 4.32
N ALA A 108 9.01 -1.96 5.32
CA ALA A 108 9.95 -3.08 5.22
C ALA A 108 9.24 -4.43 5.09
N LEU A 109 8.10 -4.60 5.79
CA LEU A 109 7.26 -5.78 5.65
C LEU A 109 6.65 -5.87 4.24
N SER A 110 6.27 -4.74 3.65
CA SER A 110 5.77 -4.64 2.28
C SER A 110 6.87 -5.05 1.29
N ALA A 111 8.05 -4.44 1.41
CA ALA A 111 9.19 -4.66 0.51
C ALA A 111 9.68 -6.12 0.48
N ILE A 112 9.64 -6.84 1.60
CA ILE A 112 10.10 -8.24 1.61
C ILE A 112 9.04 -9.23 1.12
N GLY A 113 7.79 -8.79 0.90
CA GLY A 113 6.65 -9.64 0.60
C GLY A 113 6.90 -10.52 -0.62
N GLU A 114 7.20 -9.93 -1.77
CA GLU A 114 7.46 -10.64 -3.03
C GLU A 114 8.60 -11.67 -2.88
N GLY A 115 9.77 -11.24 -2.41
CA GLY A 115 10.95 -12.10 -2.28
C GLY A 115 10.87 -13.17 -1.17
N CYS A 116 9.98 -12.99 -0.19
CA CYS A 116 9.87 -13.86 0.98
C CYS A 116 8.51 -14.55 1.13
N HIS A 117 7.56 -14.38 0.20
CA HIS A 117 6.17 -14.82 0.34
C HIS A 117 6.05 -16.28 0.81
N GLN A 118 6.77 -17.21 0.17
CA GLN A 118 6.71 -18.64 0.51
C GLN A 118 7.06 -18.94 1.97
N GLN A 119 8.04 -18.23 2.55
CA GLN A 119 8.42 -18.42 3.95
C GLN A 119 7.50 -17.66 4.91
N MET A 120 6.94 -16.53 4.45
CA MET A 120 6.01 -15.70 5.22
C MET A 120 4.62 -16.34 5.33
N GLU A 121 4.19 -17.20 4.41
CA GLU A 121 2.88 -17.88 4.46
C GLU A 121 2.60 -18.56 5.82
N ALA A 122 3.63 -19.16 6.44
CA ALA A 122 3.50 -19.85 7.72
C ALA A 122 3.15 -18.92 8.90
N ILE A 123 3.47 -17.62 8.78
CA ILE A 123 3.23 -16.59 9.79
C ILE A 123 2.26 -15.51 9.30
N LEU A 124 1.68 -15.67 8.11
CA LEU A 124 0.86 -14.65 7.45
C LEU A 124 -0.35 -14.23 8.28
N ASN A 125 -1.02 -15.17 8.96
CA ASN A 125 -2.17 -14.84 9.81
C ASN A 125 -1.80 -13.91 10.98
N GLU A 126 -0.63 -14.11 11.58
CA GLU A 126 -0.12 -13.25 12.65
C GLU A 126 0.26 -11.88 12.09
N ILE A 127 0.97 -11.86 10.96
CA ILE A 127 1.36 -10.62 10.27
C ILE A 127 0.13 -9.78 9.93
N VAL A 128 -0.87 -10.34 9.26
CA VAL A 128 -2.08 -9.60 8.85
C VAL A 128 -2.83 -9.08 10.06
N SER A 129 -3.02 -9.91 11.09
CA SER A 129 -3.69 -9.47 12.32
C SER A 129 -2.97 -8.30 12.99
N PHE A 130 -1.64 -8.26 12.91
CA PHE A 130 -0.84 -7.19 13.47
C PHE A 130 -0.85 -5.93 12.61
N VAL A 131 -0.71 -6.07 11.28
CA VAL A 131 -0.80 -4.95 10.31
C VAL A 131 -2.13 -4.21 10.42
N LEU A 132 -3.24 -4.94 10.54
CA LEU A 132 -4.59 -4.35 10.64
C LEU A 132 -4.77 -3.44 11.87
N LEU A 133 -3.98 -3.62 12.95
CA LEU A 133 -4.02 -2.72 14.10
C LEU A 133 -3.49 -1.32 13.75
N PHE A 134 -2.52 -1.25 12.83
CA PHE A 134 -1.91 0.02 12.40
C PHE A 134 -2.82 0.85 11.49
N CYS A 135 -3.91 0.29 10.95
CA CYS A 135 -4.97 1.06 10.29
C CYS A 135 -5.63 2.08 11.23
N SER A 136 -5.47 1.91 12.55
CA SER A 136 -5.94 2.85 13.59
C SER A 136 -4.79 3.44 14.41
N ASP A 137 -3.55 3.42 13.90
CA ASP A 137 -2.41 4.08 14.56
C ASP A 137 -2.70 5.58 14.74
N PRO A 138 -2.29 6.22 15.84
CA PRO A 138 -2.48 7.66 16.02
C PRO A 138 -1.86 8.50 14.90
N HIS A 139 -0.75 8.04 14.30
CA HIS A 139 -0.03 8.80 13.30
C HIS A 139 -0.54 8.50 11.86
N PRO A 140 -0.94 9.51 11.07
CA PRO A 140 -1.53 9.29 9.74
C PRO A 140 -0.57 8.60 8.76
N ARG A 141 0.73 8.91 8.81
CA ARG A 141 1.73 8.21 7.96
C ARG A 141 1.87 6.73 8.31
N VAL A 142 1.65 6.34 9.56
CA VAL A 142 1.66 4.91 9.94
C VAL A 142 0.39 4.22 9.43
N ARG A 143 -0.77 4.89 9.49
CA ARG A 143 -2.01 4.38 8.86
C ARG A 143 -1.86 4.22 7.35
N TYR A 144 -1.18 5.16 6.69
CA TYR A 144 -0.82 5.06 5.28
C TYR A 144 0.07 3.84 5.01
N ALA A 145 1.18 3.69 5.74
CA ALA A 145 2.06 2.53 5.58
C ALA A 145 1.36 1.19 5.87
N ALA A 146 0.34 1.18 6.75
CA ALA A 146 -0.48 0.00 6.99
C ALA A 146 -1.35 -0.34 5.76
N CYS A 147 -1.93 0.67 5.10
CA CYS A 147 -2.65 0.47 3.84
C CYS A 147 -1.70 -0.03 2.73
N ASN A 148 -0.48 0.52 2.65
CA ASN A 148 0.55 0.04 1.72
C ASN A 148 0.83 -1.46 1.94
N ALA A 149 1.09 -1.85 3.19
CA ALA A 149 1.36 -3.24 3.54
C ALA A 149 0.17 -4.16 3.21
N ILE A 150 -1.07 -3.73 3.44
CA ILE A 150 -2.26 -4.50 3.07
C ILE A 150 -2.38 -4.67 1.56
N GLY A 151 -2.23 -3.59 0.80
CA GLY A 151 -2.30 -3.61 -0.66
C GLY A 151 -1.20 -4.49 -1.27
N GLN A 152 0.03 -4.35 -0.80
CA GLN A 152 1.16 -5.15 -1.26
C GLN A 152 0.97 -6.64 -0.91
N MET A 153 0.55 -6.95 0.32
CA MET A 153 0.25 -8.34 0.70
C MET A 153 -0.91 -8.94 -0.10
N ALA A 154 -1.88 -8.12 -0.53
CA ALA A 154 -2.98 -8.60 -1.36
C ALA A 154 -2.49 -9.12 -2.71
N THR A 155 -1.49 -8.46 -3.30
CA THR A 155 -0.83 -8.89 -4.54
C THR A 155 0.13 -10.05 -4.31
N ASP A 156 1.09 -9.91 -3.38
CA ASP A 156 2.18 -10.88 -3.19
C ASP A 156 1.70 -12.26 -2.72
N PHE A 157 0.57 -12.29 -2.00
CA PHE A 157 -0.01 -13.52 -1.43
C PHE A 157 -1.34 -13.90 -2.10
N ALA A 158 -1.64 -13.31 -3.26
CA ALA A 158 -2.81 -13.68 -4.05
C ALA A 158 -2.80 -15.16 -4.49
N PRO A 159 -3.95 -15.84 -4.58
CA PRO A 159 -5.27 -15.45 -4.08
C PRO A 159 -5.49 -15.90 -2.61
N THR A 160 -4.44 -16.39 -1.94
CA THR A 160 -4.52 -16.93 -0.58
C THR A 160 -4.90 -15.85 0.44
N PHE A 161 -4.40 -14.63 0.24
CA PHE A 161 -4.70 -13.47 1.07
C PHE A 161 -6.20 -13.17 1.08
N GLN A 162 -6.78 -13.02 -0.12
CA GLN A 162 -8.20 -12.74 -0.33
C GLN A 162 -9.05 -13.87 0.29
N LYS A 163 -8.70 -15.13 0.04
CA LYS A 163 -9.43 -16.29 0.60
C LYS A 163 -9.45 -16.34 2.12
N LYS A 164 -8.40 -15.88 2.79
CA LYS A 164 -8.26 -16.02 4.25
C LYS A 164 -8.70 -14.80 5.03
N PHE A 165 -8.57 -13.60 4.45
CA PHE A 165 -8.65 -12.35 5.20
C PHE A 165 -9.66 -11.35 4.64
N HIS A 166 -10.47 -11.72 3.64
CA HIS A 166 -11.43 -10.83 3.00
C HIS A 166 -12.33 -10.08 3.99
N ASP A 167 -12.84 -10.77 5.02
CA ASP A 167 -13.74 -10.21 6.02
C ASP A 167 -13.11 -9.09 6.83
N LYS A 168 -11.87 -9.28 7.27
CA LYS A 168 -11.14 -8.30 8.08
C LYS A 168 -10.54 -7.18 7.24
N VAL A 169 -9.99 -7.51 6.07
CA VAL A 169 -9.31 -6.55 5.20
C VAL A 169 -10.30 -5.57 4.61
N VAL A 170 -11.40 -6.04 4.02
CA VAL A 170 -12.43 -5.17 3.43
C VAL A 170 -12.99 -4.21 4.49
N LEU A 171 -13.31 -4.73 5.68
CA LEU A 171 -13.83 -3.91 6.78
C LEU A 171 -12.81 -2.84 7.23
N ALA A 172 -11.54 -3.21 7.37
CA ALA A 172 -10.50 -2.29 7.81
C ALA A 172 -10.25 -1.19 6.77
N LEU A 173 -10.14 -1.54 5.49
CA LEU A 173 -9.92 -0.56 4.41
C LEU A 173 -11.10 0.39 4.28
N LEU A 174 -12.34 -0.11 4.28
CA LEU A 174 -13.52 0.75 4.25
C LEU A 174 -13.56 1.73 5.42
N LYS A 175 -13.27 1.26 6.64
CA LYS A 175 -13.19 2.12 7.82
C LYS A 175 -12.07 3.17 7.69
N THR A 176 -10.91 2.80 7.15
CA THR A 176 -9.81 3.75 6.95
C THR A 176 -10.15 4.80 5.88
N MET A 177 -10.93 4.45 4.86
CA MET A 177 -11.46 5.40 3.87
C MET A 177 -12.43 6.42 4.47
N GLU A 178 -12.98 6.20 5.67
CA GLU A 178 -13.83 7.18 6.36
C GLU A 178 -13.03 8.31 7.05
N ASP A 179 -11.68 8.24 7.09
CA ASP A 179 -10.83 9.24 7.74
C ASP A 179 -10.74 10.56 6.95
N GLN A 180 -11.81 11.35 6.98
CA GLN A 180 -11.93 12.61 6.23
C GLN A 180 -10.87 13.65 6.60
N SER A 181 -10.25 13.51 7.77
CA SER A 181 -9.19 14.41 8.21
C SER A 181 -7.84 14.14 7.56
N ASN A 182 -7.67 13.00 6.89
CA ASN A 182 -6.40 12.59 6.28
C ASN A 182 -6.62 12.08 4.85
N PRO A 183 -6.82 12.97 3.87
CA PRO A 183 -7.03 12.62 2.46
C PRO A 183 -6.02 11.60 1.90
N ARG A 184 -4.72 11.73 2.19
CA ARG A 184 -3.73 10.73 1.74
C ARG A 184 -3.97 9.33 2.28
N VAL A 185 -4.44 9.21 3.52
CA VAL A 185 -4.76 7.90 4.12
C VAL A 185 -6.01 7.32 3.44
N GLN A 186 -7.03 8.13 3.16
CA GLN A 186 -8.22 7.69 2.43
C GLN A 186 -7.88 7.19 1.02
N ALA A 187 -7.10 7.99 0.28
CA ALA A 187 -6.67 7.65 -1.08
C ALA A 187 -5.87 6.35 -1.10
N HIS A 188 -4.98 6.15 -0.13
CA HIS A 188 -4.15 4.95 -0.08
C HIS A 188 -4.90 3.71 0.40
N ALA A 189 -5.92 3.86 1.25
CA ALA A 189 -6.83 2.76 1.57
C ALA A 189 -7.66 2.32 0.36
N ALA A 190 -8.09 3.27 -0.49
CA ALA A 190 -8.74 2.99 -1.76
C ALA A 190 -7.77 2.29 -2.74
N ALA A 191 -6.51 2.75 -2.82
CA ALA A 191 -5.46 2.07 -3.60
C ALA A 191 -5.24 0.61 -3.15
N ALA A 192 -5.16 0.37 -1.85
CA ALA A 192 -5.04 -0.98 -1.30
C ALA A 192 -6.28 -1.85 -1.59
N LEU A 193 -7.47 -1.25 -1.68
CA LEU A 193 -8.69 -1.95 -2.05
C LEU A 193 -8.64 -2.40 -3.52
N ILE A 194 -8.07 -1.59 -4.43
CA ILE A 194 -7.86 -1.97 -5.84
C ILE A 194 -7.00 -3.24 -5.93
N ASN A 195 -5.82 -3.25 -5.30
CA ASN A 195 -4.95 -4.42 -5.26
C ASN A 195 -5.66 -5.65 -4.66
N PHE A 196 -6.51 -5.43 -3.66
CA PHE A 196 -7.30 -6.51 -3.09
C PHE A 196 -8.30 -7.08 -4.08
N THR A 197 -9.05 -6.23 -4.79
CA THR A 197 -10.13 -6.64 -5.68
C THR A 197 -9.64 -7.23 -6.99
N GLU A 198 -8.53 -6.75 -7.57
CA GLU A 198 -7.95 -7.27 -8.82
C GLU A 198 -7.69 -8.78 -8.78
N ASP A 199 -7.15 -9.27 -7.66
CA ASP A 199 -6.87 -10.70 -7.46
C ASP A 199 -7.95 -11.42 -6.63
N CYS A 200 -9.07 -10.76 -6.34
CA CYS A 200 -10.16 -11.34 -5.56
C CYS A 200 -11.06 -12.22 -6.44
N PRO A 201 -11.24 -13.52 -6.10
CA PRO A 201 -12.25 -14.32 -6.75
C PRO A 201 -13.64 -13.69 -6.59
N LYS A 202 -14.35 -13.47 -7.69
CA LYS A 202 -15.72 -12.93 -7.74
C LYS A 202 -16.65 -13.50 -6.66
N SER A 203 -16.59 -14.82 -6.42
CA SER A 203 -17.40 -15.49 -5.40
C SER A 203 -17.16 -14.99 -3.97
N LEU A 204 -15.95 -14.49 -3.66
CA LEU A 204 -15.61 -13.90 -2.37
C LEU A 204 -15.98 -12.41 -2.29
N LEU A 205 -16.03 -11.71 -3.42
CA LEU A 205 -16.40 -10.30 -3.47
C LEU A 205 -17.92 -10.08 -3.32
N ILE A 206 -18.73 -10.93 -3.96
CA ILE A 206 -20.20 -10.79 -4.01
C ILE A 206 -20.85 -10.52 -2.64
N PRO A 207 -20.51 -11.24 -1.55
CA PRO A 207 -21.10 -10.98 -0.23
C PRO A 207 -20.87 -9.57 0.31
N TYR A 208 -19.82 -8.88 -0.15
CA TYR A 208 -19.44 -7.53 0.29
C TYR A 208 -19.86 -6.45 -0.71
N LEU A 209 -20.33 -6.84 -1.91
CA LEU A 209 -20.52 -5.93 -3.03
C LEU A 209 -21.45 -4.76 -2.70
N ASP A 210 -22.58 -5.02 -2.05
CA ASP A 210 -23.53 -3.97 -1.66
C ASP A 210 -22.89 -2.95 -0.70
N SER A 211 -22.18 -3.43 0.32
CA SER A 211 -21.49 -2.58 1.29
C SER A 211 -20.37 -1.78 0.63
N LEU A 212 -19.54 -2.41 -0.21
CA LEU A 212 -18.46 -1.77 -0.95
C LEU A 212 -19.01 -0.65 -1.83
N VAL A 213 -20.01 -0.96 -2.65
CA VAL A 213 -20.63 -0.01 -3.56
C VAL A 213 -21.23 1.17 -2.82
N GLN A 214 -21.98 0.95 -1.75
CA GLN A 214 -22.59 2.03 -0.98
C GLN A 214 -21.55 2.97 -0.36
N HIS A 215 -20.48 2.43 0.23
CA HIS A 215 -19.41 3.25 0.81
C HIS A 215 -18.66 4.03 -0.27
N LEU A 216 -18.26 3.37 -1.36
CA LEU A 216 -17.56 4.02 -2.47
C LEU A 216 -18.41 5.12 -3.11
N HIS A 217 -19.72 4.90 -3.28
CA HIS A 217 -20.63 5.91 -3.79
C HIS A 217 -20.72 7.14 -2.88
N VAL A 218 -20.88 6.95 -1.56
CA VAL A 218 -20.94 8.07 -0.60
C VAL A 218 -19.65 8.89 -0.65
N ILE A 219 -18.49 8.23 -0.67
CA ILE A 219 -17.19 8.91 -0.74
C ILE A 219 -17.04 9.63 -2.09
N MET A 220 -17.37 8.98 -3.20
CA MET A 220 -17.29 9.58 -4.54
C MET A 220 -18.13 10.85 -4.64
N VAL A 221 -19.38 10.83 -4.17
CA VAL A 221 -20.26 12.02 -4.20
C VAL A 221 -19.68 13.15 -3.35
N ALA A 222 -19.19 12.86 -2.15
CA ALA A 222 -18.57 13.87 -1.29
C ALA A 222 -17.31 14.46 -1.93
N LYS A 223 -16.41 13.62 -2.47
CA LYS A 223 -15.16 14.07 -3.10
C LYS A 223 -15.36 14.78 -4.42
N LEU A 224 -16.40 14.44 -5.17
CA LEU A 224 -16.80 15.20 -6.35
C LEU A 224 -17.24 16.63 -5.99
N GLN A 225 -17.98 16.80 -4.89
CA GLN A 225 -18.34 18.14 -4.39
C GLN A 225 -17.10 18.92 -3.92
N GLU A 226 -16.17 18.27 -3.22
CA GLU A 226 -14.90 18.89 -2.82
C GLU A 226 -14.07 19.32 -4.03
N LEU A 227 -13.98 18.50 -5.07
CA LEU A 227 -13.29 18.83 -6.32
C LEU A 227 -13.88 20.09 -6.97
N ILE A 228 -15.22 20.17 -7.06
CA ILE A 228 -15.90 21.35 -7.64
C ILE A 228 -15.65 22.62 -6.81
N GLN A 229 -15.56 22.50 -5.49
CA GLN A 229 -15.42 23.66 -4.59
C GLN A 229 -13.97 24.11 -4.39
N LYS A 230 -13.02 23.16 -4.33
CA LYS A 230 -11.64 23.38 -3.87
C LYS A 230 -10.58 22.92 -4.87
N GLY A 231 -10.95 22.14 -5.89
CA GLY A 231 -10.00 21.59 -6.85
C GLY A 231 -9.24 20.33 -6.37
N THR A 232 -9.59 19.75 -5.22
CA THR A 232 -8.91 18.56 -4.66
C THR A 232 -9.34 17.28 -5.35
N LYS A 233 -8.39 16.50 -5.90
CA LYS A 233 -8.67 15.33 -6.75
C LYS A 233 -8.16 13.99 -6.20
N LEU A 234 -7.17 13.98 -5.31
CA LEU A 234 -6.42 12.78 -4.91
C LEU A 234 -7.30 11.59 -4.51
N VAL A 235 -8.24 11.83 -3.60
CA VAL A 235 -9.13 10.76 -3.09
C VAL A 235 -10.13 10.33 -4.17
N LEU A 236 -10.62 11.27 -4.98
CA LEU A 236 -11.60 10.97 -6.02
C LEU A 236 -11.01 10.04 -7.08
N GLU A 237 -9.78 10.29 -7.53
CA GLU A 237 -9.06 9.46 -8.50
C GLU A 237 -8.99 7.99 -8.03
N GLN A 238 -8.58 7.78 -6.77
CA GLN A 238 -8.46 6.44 -6.22
C GLN A 238 -9.83 5.76 -6.00
N VAL A 239 -10.85 6.52 -5.63
CA VAL A 239 -12.21 5.99 -5.45
C VAL A 239 -12.84 5.59 -6.78
N VAL A 240 -12.68 6.40 -7.83
CA VAL A 240 -13.17 6.05 -9.18
C VAL A 240 -12.50 4.78 -9.69
N THR A 241 -11.18 4.66 -9.51
CA THR A 241 -10.42 3.47 -9.88
C THR A 241 -10.82 2.25 -9.06
N SER A 242 -11.12 2.43 -7.76
CA SER A 242 -11.65 1.37 -6.89
C SER A 242 -13.02 0.87 -7.36
N ILE A 243 -13.92 1.78 -7.74
CA ILE A 243 -15.24 1.43 -8.29
C ILE A 243 -15.07 0.62 -9.59
N ALA A 244 -14.13 1.04 -10.46
CA ALA A 244 -13.84 0.33 -11.69
C ALA A 244 -13.32 -1.10 -11.42
N SER A 245 -12.38 -1.27 -10.48
CA SER A 245 -11.85 -2.60 -10.11
C SER A 245 -12.92 -3.51 -9.50
N VAL A 246 -13.79 -2.97 -8.63
CA VAL A 246 -14.94 -3.69 -8.07
C VAL A 246 -15.92 -4.10 -9.17
N ALA A 247 -16.21 -3.20 -10.11
CA ALA A 247 -17.14 -3.46 -11.22
C ALA A 247 -16.60 -4.52 -12.18
N ASP A 248 -15.31 -4.46 -12.52
CA ASP A 248 -14.63 -5.45 -13.37
C ASP A 248 -14.69 -6.85 -12.74
N THR A 249 -14.40 -6.94 -11.44
CA THR A 249 -14.44 -8.22 -10.69
C THR A 249 -15.87 -8.76 -10.52
N ALA A 250 -16.86 -7.87 -10.36
CA ALA A 250 -18.26 -8.25 -10.13
C ALA A 250 -19.03 -8.61 -11.41
N GLU A 251 -18.56 -8.14 -12.57
CA GLU A 251 -19.13 -8.36 -13.91
C GLU A 251 -20.66 -8.10 -13.93
N GLU A 252 -21.48 -9.08 -14.32
CA GLU A 252 -22.94 -8.97 -14.39
C GLU A 252 -23.62 -8.69 -13.05
N THR A 253 -22.94 -8.97 -11.94
CA THR A 253 -23.47 -8.71 -10.59
C THR A 253 -23.43 -7.21 -10.26
N PHE A 254 -22.67 -6.42 -11.02
CA PHE A 254 -22.59 -4.98 -10.84
C PHE A 254 -23.78 -4.22 -11.47
N VAL A 255 -24.54 -4.86 -12.37
CA VAL A 255 -25.64 -4.24 -13.12
C VAL A 255 -26.64 -3.47 -12.24
N PRO A 256 -27.10 -3.97 -11.07
CA PRO A 256 -28.03 -3.24 -10.20
C PRO A 256 -27.50 -1.90 -9.69
N TYR A 257 -26.18 -1.70 -9.70
CA TYR A 257 -25.50 -0.50 -9.19
C TYR A 257 -25.13 0.49 -10.30
N TYR A 258 -25.34 0.14 -11.57
CA TYR A 258 -24.93 0.95 -12.72
C TYR A 258 -25.48 2.39 -12.66
N ASP A 259 -26.79 2.51 -12.40
CA ASP A 259 -27.47 3.82 -12.35
C ASP A 259 -27.05 4.68 -11.15
N LEU A 260 -26.41 4.08 -10.14
CA LEU A 260 -25.91 4.79 -8.96
C LEU A 260 -24.69 5.65 -9.32
N PHE A 261 -23.78 5.13 -10.14
CA PHE A 261 -22.51 5.80 -10.47
C PHE A 261 -22.56 6.60 -11.77
N LEU A 262 -23.37 6.17 -12.75
CA LEU A 262 -23.37 6.73 -14.09
C LEU A 262 -23.59 8.27 -14.13
N PRO A 263 -24.52 8.86 -13.36
CA PRO A 263 -24.71 10.31 -13.38
C PRO A 263 -23.46 11.09 -12.93
N SER A 264 -22.81 10.61 -11.86
CA SER A 264 -21.59 11.22 -11.33
C SER A 264 -20.40 11.06 -12.28
N LEU A 265 -20.23 9.87 -12.88
CA LEU A 265 -19.16 9.63 -13.85
C LEU A 265 -19.35 10.46 -15.12
N LYS A 266 -20.58 10.57 -15.64
CA LYS A 266 -20.88 11.48 -16.76
C LYS A 266 -20.54 12.93 -16.41
N HIS A 267 -20.90 13.37 -15.21
CA HIS A 267 -20.55 14.70 -14.76
C HIS A 267 -19.03 14.93 -14.70
N ILE A 268 -18.26 13.96 -14.21
CA ILE A 268 -16.79 14.02 -14.21
C ILE A 268 -16.26 14.17 -15.64
N VAL A 269 -16.69 13.31 -16.57
CA VAL A 269 -16.24 13.31 -17.97
C VAL A 269 -16.63 14.59 -18.71
N GLU A 270 -17.84 15.09 -18.52
CA GLU A 270 -18.31 16.34 -19.15
C GLU A 270 -17.54 17.57 -18.66
N ASN A 271 -17.08 17.55 -17.40
CA ASN A 271 -16.31 18.65 -16.82
C ASN A 271 -14.78 18.44 -16.97
N ALA A 272 -14.33 17.28 -17.48
CA ALA A 272 -12.94 16.96 -17.86
C ALA A 272 -12.31 17.86 -18.92
N VAL A 273 -13.05 18.84 -19.44
CA VAL A 273 -12.50 19.87 -20.33
C VAL A 273 -11.63 20.88 -19.54
N GLN A 274 -11.90 21.05 -18.23
CA GLN A 274 -11.05 21.82 -17.32
C GLN A 274 -9.78 21.03 -16.98
N LYS A 275 -8.63 21.72 -16.88
CA LYS A 275 -7.29 21.09 -16.79
C LYS A 275 -7.19 20.02 -15.69
N ASP A 276 -7.89 20.22 -14.57
CA ASP A 276 -7.81 19.40 -13.37
C ASP A 276 -8.63 18.10 -13.43
N LEU A 277 -9.58 18.01 -14.37
CA LEU A 277 -10.47 16.85 -14.52
C LEU A 277 -10.06 15.92 -15.69
N ARG A 278 -9.01 16.29 -16.48
CA ARG A 278 -8.50 15.45 -17.59
C ARG A 278 -7.84 14.15 -17.15
N LEU A 279 -7.33 14.09 -15.93
CA LEU A 279 -6.61 12.93 -15.39
C LEU A 279 -7.55 11.80 -14.94
N LEU A 280 -8.86 12.08 -14.87
CA LEU A 280 -9.91 11.16 -14.41
C LEU A 280 -10.60 10.39 -15.55
N CYS A 281 -10.21 10.64 -16.81
CA CYS A 281 -10.79 10.05 -18.03
C CYS A 281 -9.74 9.20 -18.76
#